data_AF-D1LZT1-F1
#
_entry.id   AF-D1LZT1-F1
#
_cell.length_a   1.000
_cell.length_b   1.000
_cell.length_c   1.000
_cell.angle_alpha   90.00
_cell.angle_beta   90.00
_cell.angle_gamma   90.00
#
_symmetry.space_group_name_H-M   'P 1'
#
loop_
_entity.id
_entity.type
_entity.pdbx_description
1 polymer ?
#
loop_
_entity_poly.entity_id
_entity_poly.type
_entity_poly.pdbx_seq_one_letter_code
_entity_poly.pdbx_strand_id
1 'polypeptide(L)'
;GKGGIGKSTTSQKTIAALAETNRIIIVGDPFADSTRLMLHTFAQTTILHLAAERGTVEEIVLEAEVLLEGYQGVKCVESGGPEPGVGCAGRGIITCINFLDEEGAYEDLEFVSYDVLGDVVCGGFAPIREGKAQEIYIIVTSGEMMAMYAANNI
;
A
#
# COMPACT_ATOMS: atom_id res chain seq x y z
N GLY A 1 6.93 -8.13 -6.03
CA GLY A 1 6.90 -9.58 -6.37
C GLY A 1 5.57 -9.99 -7.01
N LYS A 2 5.50 -11.18 -7.59
CA LYS A 2 4.29 -11.73 -8.25
C LYS A 2 3.05 -11.76 -7.32
N GLY A 3 1.86 -11.62 -7.86
CA GLY A 3 0.59 -11.83 -7.17
C GLY A 3 0.43 -13.26 -6.67
N GLY A 4 -0.24 -13.45 -5.54
CA GLY A 4 -0.56 -14.77 -4.99
C GLY A 4 0.59 -15.53 -4.31
N ILE A 5 1.78 -14.95 -4.19
CA ILE A 5 2.93 -15.60 -3.53
C ILE A 5 3.00 -15.30 -2.01
N GLY A 6 2.02 -14.60 -1.45
CA GLY A 6 2.02 -14.23 -0.02
C GLY A 6 2.85 -13.00 0.33
N LYS A 7 2.91 -12.01 -0.57
CA LYS A 7 3.59 -10.72 -0.32
C LYS A 7 3.04 -10.00 0.91
N SER A 8 1.74 -9.72 0.90
CA SER A 8 1.06 -8.96 1.95
C SER A 8 1.12 -9.68 3.29
N THR A 9 1.07 -11.01 3.30
CA THR A 9 1.29 -11.82 4.52
C THR A 9 2.70 -11.66 5.06
N THR A 10 3.71 -11.69 4.20
CA THR A 10 5.12 -11.56 4.61
C THR A 10 5.42 -10.13 5.07
N SER A 11 4.92 -9.14 4.33
CA SER A 11 5.03 -7.72 4.66
C SER A 11 4.42 -7.42 6.03
N GLN A 12 3.15 -7.76 6.24
CA GLN A 12 2.46 -7.49 7.51
C GLN A 12 3.13 -8.19 8.69
N LYS A 13 3.58 -9.45 8.56
CA LYS A 13 4.30 -10.12 9.66
C LYS A 13 5.64 -9.50 9.97
N THR A 14 6.37 -9.05 8.95
CA THR A 14 7.67 -8.38 9.13
C THR A 14 7.46 -7.03 9.82
N ILE A 15 6.46 -6.27 9.40
CA ILE A 15 6.12 -4.98 10.00
C ILE A 15 5.64 -5.16 11.43
N ALA A 16 4.87 -6.20 11.73
CA ALA A 16 4.43 -6.49 13.10
C ALA A 16 5.60 -6.75 14.04
N ALA A 17 6.68 -7.37 13.55
CA ALA A 17 7.91 -7.57 14.32
C ALA A 17 8.71 -6.26 14.48
N LEU A 18 8.70 -5.39 13.47
CA LEU A 18 9.39 -4.09 13.52
C LEU A 18 8.64 -3.04 14.35
N ALA A 19 7.30 -3.15 14.45
CA ALA A 19 6.43 -2.23 15.17
C ALA A 19 6.72 -2.18 16.69
N GLU A 20 7.40 -3.18 17.24
CA GLU A 20 7.79 -3.19 18.66
C GLU A 20 8.75 -2.05 19.01
N THR A 21 9.52 -1.58 18.03
CA THR A 21 10.57 -0.58 18.23
C THR A 21 10.48 0.61 17.29
N ASN A 22 9.61 0.55 16.27
CA ASN A 22 9.55 1.57 15.24
C ASN A 22 8.12 2.05 14.98
N ARG A 23 7.97 3.33 14.65
CA ARG A 23 6.71 3.92 14.15
C ARG A 23 6.61 3.71 12.64
N ILE A 24 5.60 2.96 12.21
CA ILE A 24 5.47 2.49 10.82
C ILE A 24 4.08 2.82 10.26
N ILE A 25 4.04 3.21 9.00
CA ILE A 25 2.81 3.29 8.19
C ILE A 25 2.85 2.26 7.06
N ILE A 26 1.71 1.61 6.82
CA ILE A 26 1.47 0.74 5.68
C ILE A 26 0.56 1.46 4.70
N VAL A 27 1.03 1.61 3.47
CA VAL A 27 0.25 2.06 2.32
C VAL A 27 0.00 0.84 1.45
N GLY A 28 -1.26 0.39 1.45
CA GLY A 28 -1.70 -0.83 0.82
C GLY A 28 -2.05 -0.70 -0.66
N ASP A 29 -2.13 -1.85 -1.30
CA ASP A 29 -2.29 -2.02 -2.74
C ASP A 29 -3.76 -1.84 -3.21
N PRO A 30 -4.04 -1.90 -4.52
CA PRO A 30 -5.40 -1.67 -5.03
C PRO A 30 -6.39 -2.80 -4.72
N PHE A 31 -5.92 -3.95 -4.21
CA PHE A 31 -6.77 -5.07 -3.79
C PHE A 31 -7.26 -4.95 -2.35
N ALA A 32 -6.76 -3.96 -1.59
CA ALA A 32 -7.26 -3.56 -0.27
C ALA A 32 -7.20 -4.66 0.82
N ASP A 33 -6.22 -5.57 0.75
CA ASP A 33 -5.97 -6.62 1.73
C ASP A 33 -4.59 -6.53 2.41
N SER A 34 -3.89 -5.42 2.19
CA SER A 34 -2.53 -5.17 2.66
C SER A 34 -2.45 -4.77 4.14
N THR A 35 -3.55 -4.32 4.74
CA THR A 35 -3.65 -3.96 6.18
C THR A 35 -4.53 -4.91 6.99
N ARG A 36 -5.13 -5.90 6.32
CA ARG A 36 -6.15 -6.81 6.88
C ARG A 36 -5.72 -7.50 8.18
N LEU A 37 -4.50 -8.02 8.24
CA LEU A 37 -3.99 -8.74 9.42
C LEU A 37 -3.64 -7.79 10.57
N MET A 38 -3.27 -6.54 10.27
CA MET A 38 -2.95 -5.53 11.27
C MET A 38 -4.19 -4.98 11.97
N LEU A 39 -5.27 -4.78 11.23
CA LEU A 39 -6.52 -4.20 11.72
C LEU A 39 -7.53 -5.25 12.21
N HIS A 40 -7.25 -6.54 12.03
CA HIS A 40 -8.19 -7.62 12.32
C HIS A 40 -9.58 -7.46 11.67
N THR A 41 -9.65 -6.77 10.53
CA THR A 41 -10.88 -6.54 9.76
C THR A 41 -10.87 -7.36 8.47
N PHE A 42 -12.01 -7.42 7.76
CA PHE A 42 -12.09 -8.06 6.44
C PHE A 42 -11.56 -7.16 5.33
N ALA A 43 -11.87 -5.86 5.40
CA ALA A 43 -11.45 -4.83 4.48
C ALA A 43 -11.53 -3.47 5.19
N GLN A 44 -10.63 -2.57 4.82
CA GLN A 44 -10.63 -1.17 5.24
C GLN A 44 -11.25 -0.32 4.12
N THR A 45 -11.92 0.76 4.49
CA THR A 45 -12.40 1.75 3.51
C THR A 45 -11.20 2.38 2.80
N THR A 46 -11.22 2.35 1.46
CA THR A 46 -10.09 2.82 0.65
C THR A 46 -10.23 4.29 0.27
N ILE A 47 -9.10 4.97 0.05
CA ILE A 47 -9.08 6.39 -0.36
C ILE A 47 -9.86 6.58 -1.66
N LEU A 48 -9.60 5.76 -2.68
CA LEU A 48 -10.27 5.92 -3.98
C LEU A 48 -11.78 5.63 -3.91
N HIS A 49 -12.22 4.76 -3.01
CA HIS A 49 -13.65 4.51 -2.82
C HIS A 49 -14.36 5.73 -2.23
N LEU A 50 -13.79 6.33 -1.17
CA LEU A 50 -14.34 7.55 -0.57
C LEU A 50 -14.27 8.74 -1.53
N ALA A 51 -13.19 8.84 -2.32
CA ALA A 51 -13.06 9.86 -3.35
C ALA A 51 -14.14 9.72 -4.42
N ALA A 52 -14.54 8.49 -4.77
CA ALA A 52 -15.62 8.27 -5.71
C ALA A 52 -17.00 8.64 -5.13
N GLU A 53 -17.21 8.44 -3.83
CA GLU A 53 -18.46 8.83 -3.14
C GLU A 53 -18.58 10.34 -2.93
N ARG A 54 -17.48 11.03 -2.59
CA ARG A 54 -17.44 12.48 -2.34
C ARG A 54 -17.14 13.31 -3.58
N GLY A 55 -16.62 12.68 -4.62
CA GLY A 55 -16.27 13.29 -5.90
C GLY A 55 -14.81 13.73 -6.02
N THR A 56 -14.16 14.09 -4.91
CA THR A 56 -12.75 14.53 -4.88
C THR A 56 -11.99 13.94 -3.69
N VAL A 57 -10.66 13.87 -3.77
CA VAL A 57 -9.81 13.34 -2.67
C VAL A 57 -9.60 14.37 -1.56
N GLU A 58 -9.69 15.65 -1.90
CA GLU A 58 -9.49 16.80 -1.04
C GLU A 58 -10.62 16.97 -0.01
N GLU A 59 -11.76 16.30 -0.21
CA GLU A 59 -12.90 16.29 0.72
C GLU A 59 -12.83 15.17 1.76
N ILE A 60 -11.78 14.34 1.74
CA ILE A 60 -11.58 13.22 2.66
C ILE A 60 -10.81 13.69 3.88
N VAL A 61 -11.29 13.38 5.09
CA VAL A 61 -10.55 13.65 6.32
C VAL A 61 -9.67 12.44 6.66
N LEU A 62 -8.35 12.60 6.55
CA LEU A 62 -7.38 11.52 6.70
C LEU A 62 -7.58 10.71 7.99
N GLU A 63 -7.50 11.38 9.14
CA GLU A 63 -7.48 10.77 10.47
C GLU A 63 -8.81 10.11 10.88
N ALA A 64 -9.93 10.60 10.32
CA ALA A 64 -11.25 10.14 10.71
C ALA A 64 -11.78 9.02 9.80
N GLU A 65 -11.32 8.94 8.55
CA GLU A 65 -11.99 8.13 7.52
C GLU A 65 -11.12 7.06 6.89
N VAL A 66 -9.83 7.31 6.71
CA VAL A 66 -8.94 6.43 5.93
C VAL A 66 -7.74 5.95 6.70
N LEU A 67 -7.25 6.68 7.70
CA LEU A 67 -6.11 6.26 8.50
C LEU A 67 -6.60 5.53 9.75
N LEU A 68 -6.24 4.25 9.85
CA LEU A 68 -6.59 3.42 11.00
C LEU A 68 -5.31 2.95 11.69
N GLU A 69 -5.31 2.95 13.02
CA GLU A 69 -4.21 2.37 13.80
C GLU A 69 -4.51 0.90 14.10
N GLY A 70 -3.56 0.04 13.74
CA GLY A 70 -3.63 -1.40 13.95
C GLY A 70 -2.73 -1.88 15.08
N TYR A 71 -2.26 -3.12 14.93
CA TYR A 71 -1.33 -3.75 15.87
C TYR A 71 -0.15 -2.84 16.23
N GLN A 72 0.10 -2.66 17.54
CA GLN A 72 1.20 -1.84 18.09
C GLN A 72 1.26 -0.39 17.55
N GLY A 73 0.13 0.19 17.14
CA GLY A 73 0.09 1.57 16.65
C GLY A 73 0.59 1.72 15.22
N VAL A 74 0.70 0.63 14.45
CA VAL A 74 1.00 0.69 13.01
C VAL A 74 -0.14 1.41 12.30
N LYS A 75 0.17 2.52 11.64
CA LYS A 75 -0.79 3.27 10.83
C LYS A 75 -1.06 2.49 9.54
N CYS A 76 -2.32 2.33 9.19
CA CYS A 76 -2.77 1.51 8.07
C CYS A 76 -3.65 2.35 7.16
N VAL A 77 -3.32 2.37 5.87
CA VAL A 77 -4.08 3.05 4.82
C VAL A 77 -4.14 2.14 3.60
N GLU A 78 -5.28 2.11 2.92
CA GLU A 78 -5.48 1.37 1.67
C GLU A 78 -5.78 2.35 0.52
N SER A 79 -5.02 2.26 -0.58
CA SER A 79 -5.27 3.12 -1.74
C SER A 79 -6.62 2.77 -2.38
N GLY A 80 -6.90 1.47 -2.51
CA GLY A 80 -7.96 0.96 -3.35
C GLY A 80 -7.59 1.05 -4.83
N GLY A 81 -8.50 0.53 -5.67
CA GLY A 81 -8.33 0.46 -7.11
C GLY A 81 -9.61 0.79 -7.86
N PRO A 82 -9.52 1.18 -9.14
CA PRO A 82 -10.68 1.33 -9.99
C PRO A 82 -11.37 0.00 -10.24
N GLU A 83 -12.63 0.04 -10.66
CA GLU A 83 -13.34 -1.17 -11.10
C GLU A 83 -12.55 -1.92 -12.19
N PRO A 84 -12.51 -3.27 -12.13
CA PRO A 84 -11.79 -4.08 -13.10
C PRO A 84 -12.20 -3.73 -14.55
N GLY A 85 -11.22 -3.29 -15.34
CA GLY A 85 -11.40 -2.97 -16.75
C GLY A 85 -11.78 -1.53 -17.08
N VAL A 86 -11.93 -0.64 -16.08
CA VAL A 86 -12.40 0.74 -16.29
C VAL A 86 -11.31 1.80 -16.05
N GLY A 87 -10.34 1.55 -15.15
CA GLY A 87 -9.35 2.57 -14.76
C GLY A 87 -7.90 2.12 -14.71
N CYS A 88 -7.02 3.04 -14.29
CA CYS A 88 -5.59 2.80 -14.10
C CYS A 88 -5.25 2.75 -12.61
N ALA A 89 -5.04 1.55 -12.08
CA ALA A 89 -4.68 1.34 -10.67
C ALA A 89 -3.38 2.08 -10.28
N GLY A 90 -2.39 2.14 -11.17
CA GLY A 90 -1.15 2.90 -10.92
C GLY A 90 -1.38 4.40 -10.74
N ARG A 91 -2.37 5.00 -11.44
CA ARG A 91 -2.71 6.42 -11.25
C ARG A 91 -3.40 6.66 -9.91
N GLY A 92 -4.23 5.69 -9.47
CA GLY A 92 -4.85 5.70 -8.16
C GLY A 92 -3.84 5.69 -7.02
N ILE A 93 -2.79 4.86 -7.12
CA ILE A 93 -1.70 4.82 -6.14
C ILE A 93 -0.98 6.18 -6.06
N ILE A 94 -0.63 6.80 -7.19
CA ILE A 94 0.00 8.13 -7.20
C ILE A 94 -0.88 9.16 -6.49
N THR A 95 -2.18 9.20 -6.82
CA THR A 95 -3.12 10.11 -6.16
C THR A 95 -3.19 9.89 -4.65
N CYS A 96 -3.19 8.64 -4.19
CA CYS A 96 -3.20 8.33 -2.76
C CYS A 96 -1.89 8.75 -2.08
N ILE A 97 -0.74 8.54 -2.71
CA ILE A 97 0.56 8.95 -2.16
C ILE A 97 0.64 10.47 -2.02
N ASN A 98 0.18 11.21 -3.03
CA ASN A 98 0.16 12.68 -2.99
C ASN A 98 -0.78 13.20 -1.91
N PHE A 99 -1.98 12.64 -1.80
CA PHE A 99 -2.92 12.97 -0.74
C PHE A 99 -2.32 12.74 0.66
N LEU A 100 -1.65 11.61 0.88
CA LEU A 100 -0.97 11.33 2.15
C LEU A 100 0.18 12.31 2.45
N ASP A 101 0.86 12.80 1.42
CA ASP A 101 1.94 13.79 1.55
C ASP A 101 1.39 15.17 1.91
N GLU A 102 0.28 15.57 1.28
CA GLU A 102 -0.39 16.85 1.52
C GLU A 102 -1.04 16.92 2.91
N GLU A 103 -1.61 15.80 3.38
CA GLU A 103 -2.24 15.70 4.70
C GLU A 103 -1.24 15.42 5.84
N GLY A 104 0.07 15.35 5.54
CA GLY A 104 1.10 15.16 6.58
C GLY A 104 1.12 13.76 7.22
N ALA A 105 0.61 12.74 6.53
CA ALA A 105 0.54 11.37 7.06
C ALA A 105 1.91 10.77 7.39
N TYR A 106 2.98 11.29 6.76
CA TYR A 106 4.36 10.83 6.87
C TYR A 106 5.14 11.48 8.03
N GLU A 107 4.53 12.39 8.80
CA GLU A 107 5.18 13.00 9.95
C GLU A 107 5.40 11.97 11.07
N ASP A 108 6.54 12.08 11.76
CA ASP A 108 6.86 11.28 12.95
C ASP A 108 6.96 9.75 12.70
N LEU A 109 7.38 9.35 11.50
CA LEU A 109 7.54 7.94 11.12
C LEU A 109 9.00 7.56 10.88
N GLU A 110 9.36 6.33 11.25
CA GLU A 110 10.68 5.75 10.99
C GLU A 110 10.68 4.91 9.71
N PHE A 111 9.57 4.25 9.41
CA PHE A 111 9.40 3.47 8.18
C PHE A 111 8.06 3.73 7.50
N VAL A 112 8.10 3.78 6.17
CA VAL A 112 6.94 3.80 5.29
C VAL A 112 7.01 2.56 4.42
N SER A 113 6.04 1.66 4.58
CA SER A 113 5.95 0.44 3.79
C SER A 113 4.88 0.57 2.71
N TYR A 114 5.30 0.50 1.45
CA TYR A 114 4.39 0.42 0.30
C TYR A 114 4.23 -1.03 -0.13
N ASP A 115 3.02 -1.60 -0.01
CA ASP A 115 2.71 -2.90 -0.63
C ASP A 115 2.28 -2.65 -2.07
N VAL A 116 3.11 -3.06 -3.03
CA VAL A 116 2.93 -2.74 -4.44
C VAL A 116 2.80 -4.01 -5.27
N LEU A 117 1.88 -3.96 -6.23
CA LEU A 117 1.69 -5.04 -7.20
C LEU A 117 2.94 -5.21 -8.07
N GLY A 118 3.55 -6.40 -8.03
CA GLY A 118 4.73 -6.72 -8.85
C GLY A 118 4.44 -7.48 -10.13
N ASP A 119 3.17 -7.67 -10.51
CA ASP A 119 2.80 -8.35 -11.77
C ASP A 119 2.84 -7.39 -12.97
N VAL A 120 2.63 -6.09 -12.72
CA VAL A 120 2.59 -5.05 -13.75
C VAL A 120 3.40 -3.86 -13.28
N VAL A 121 4.58 -3.68 -13.87
CA VAL A 121 5.46 -2.53 -13.58
C VAL A 121 5.19 -1.44 -14.63
N CYS A 122 4.03 -0.78 -14.51
CA CYS A 122 3.75 0.42 -15.30
C CYS A 122 4.17 1.68 -14.52
N GLY A 123 4.26 2.83 -15.19
CA GLY A 123 4.81 4.06 -14.58
C GLY A 123 4.14 4.49 -13.27
N GLY A 124 2.89 4.11 -13.01
CA GLY A 124 2.17 4.43 -11.78
C GLY A 124 2.39 3.45 -10.61
N PHE A 125 2.87 2.24 -10.87
CA PHE A 125 3.23 1.26 -9.82
C PHE A 125 4.68 1.40 -9.36
N ALA A 126 5.38 2.45 -9.80
CA ALA A 126 6.74 2.70 -9.39
C ALA A 126 6.82 3.97 -8.52
N PRO A 127 6.48 3.90 -7.20
CA PRO A 127 6.80 4.98 -6.24
C PRO A 127 8.29 5.38 -6.28
N ILE A 128 9.13 4.48 -6.78
CA ILE A 128 10.55 4.64 -7.09
C ILE A 128 10.80 5.85 -8.01
N ARG A 129 9.92 6.10 -8.98
CA ARG A 129 10.11 7.21 -9.94
C ARG A 129 10.03 8.59 -9.31
N GLU A 130 9.29 8.72 -8.22
CA GLU A 130 9.14 9.98 -7.47
C GLU A 130 10.12 10.06 -6.29
N GLY A 131 11.03 9.07 -6.15
CA GLY A 131 12.00 9.02 -5.05
C GLY A 131 11.39 8.76 -3.68
N LYS A 132 10.10 8.39 -3.61
CA LYS A 132 9.36 8.16 -2.36
C LYS A 132 9.75 6.84 -1.66
N ALA A 133 10.30 5.88 -2.41
CA ALA A 133 10.83 4.63 -1.86
C ALA A 133 12.35 4.54 -2.13
N GLN A 134 13.16 4.50 -1.07
CA GLN A 134 14.62 4.43 -1.14
C GLN A 134 15.14 2.99 -1.11
N GLU A 135 14.43 2.10 -0.43
CA GLU A 135 14.77 0.69 -0.32
C GLU A 135 13.65 -0.17 -0.91
N ILE A 136 14.02 -1.11 -1.79
CA ILE A 136 13.07 -1.99 -2.47
C ILE A 136 13.36 -3.43 -2.06
N TYR A 137 12.38 -4.04 -1.40
CA TYR A 137 12.45 -5.45 -1.03
C TYR A 137 11.54 -6.25 -1.95
N ILE A 138 12.14 -7.01 -2.88
CA ILE A 138 11.38 -7.91 -3.75
C ILE A 138 11.11 -9.21 -3.01
N ILE A 139 9.88 -9.38 -2.54
CA ILE A 139 9.44 -10.62 -1.91
C ILE A 139 9.29 -11.71 -2.99
N VAL A 140 10.13 -12.75 -2.89
CA VAL A 140 10.07 -13.98 -3.71
C VAL A 140 10.00 -15.16 -2.74
N THR A 141 8.82 -15.74 -2.57
CA THR A 141 8.58 -16.85 -1.62
C THR A 141 8.64 -18.22 -2.29
N SER A 142 8.74 -18.29 -3.63
CA SER A 142 8.75 -19.55 -4.37
C SER A 142 9.82 -19.55 -5.46
N GLY A 143 10.36 -20.74 -5.76
CA GLY A 143 11.27 -20.97 -6.89
C GLY A 143 10.55 -21.10 -8.24
N GLU A 144 9.29 -20.66 -8.34
CA GLU A 144 8.55 -20.70 -9.60
C GLU A 144 9.21 -19.77 -10.62
N MET A 145 9.35 -20.24 -11.86
CA MET A 145 9.90 -19.44 -12.96
C MET A 145 9.19 -18.09 -13.09
N MET A 146 7.86 -18.05 -12.93
CA MET A 146 7.09 -16.80 -13.02
C MET A 146 7.36 -15.83 -11.86
N ALA A 147 7.67 -16.35 -10.66
CA ALA A 147 8.04 -15.51 -9.53
C ALA A 147 9.43 -14.89 -9.74
N MET A 148 10.39 -15.68 -10.24
CA MET A 148 11.72 -15.18 -10.61
C MET A 148 11.67 -14.22 -11.80
N TYR A 149 10.81 -14.48 -12.80
CA TYR A 149 10.61 -13.58 -13.93
C TYR A 149 10.03 -12.24 -13.48
N ALA A 150 9.00 -12.26 -12.63
CA ALA A 150 8.42 -11.02 -12.09
C ALA A 150 9.47 -10.23 -11.28
N ALA A 151 10.28 -10.92 -10.47
CA ALA A 151 11.37 -10.30 -9.71
C ALA A 151 12.43 -9.64 -10.61
N ASN A 152 12.76 -10.26 -11.75
CA ASN A 152 13.76 -9.74 -12.69
C ASN A 152 13.29 -8.52 -13.50
N ASN A 153 11.98 -8.26 -13.58
CA ASN A 153 11.41 -7.16 -14.37
C ASN A 153 11.03 -5.93 -13.54
N ILE A 154 11.26 -5.96 -12.23
CA ILE A 154 11.09 -4.84 -11.29
C ILE A 154 12.44 -4.14 -11.16
#